data_AF-A0A170YJ59-F1
#
_entry.id   AF-A0A170YJ59-F1
#
_cell.length_a   1.000
_cell.length_b   1.000
_cell.length_c   1.000
_cell.angle_alpha   90.00
_cell.angle_beta   90.00
_cell.angle_gamma   90.00
#
_symmetry.space_group_name_H-M   'P 1'
#
loop_
_entity.id
_entity.type
_entity.pdbx_description
1 polymer ?
#
loop_
_entity_poly.entity_id
_entity_poly.type
_entity_poly.pdbx_seq_one_letter_code
_entity_poly.pdbx_strand_id
1 'polypeptide(L)'
;EQDNRFSDKEKKLMKVMKFGDCLTKRVDMSKVKLDTIKPWIAKKITEVLGMEDDVIVEFVFNQLEDEKFPDPKKMQINLTGFLNGKNARVFMTDLWELLLSAQDSPTGIPEILMEMKKEEVKKRMEEQERMNEISKKLEKREREEKERRRDRSRDRKRRQIKRSPR
;
A
#
# COMPACT_ATOMS: atom_id res chain seq x y z
N GLU A 1 -26.23 7.77 22.05
CA GLU A 1 -26.03 7.20 23.40
C GLU A 1 -24.84 6.25 23.34
N GLN A 2 -23.68 6.64 23.89
CA GLN A 2 -22.51 5.76 23.97
C GLN A 2 -22.65 4.82 25.19
N ASP A 3 -22.45 3.53 24.96
CA ASP A 3 -22.67 2.44 25.92
C ASP A 3 -21.75 2.55 27.15
N ASN A 4 -22.33 2.87 28.31
CA ASN A 4 -21.63 3.02 29.59
C ASN A 4 -21.00 1.70 30.13
N ARG A 5 -21.23 0.53 29.52
CA ARG A 5 -20.53 -0.72 29.93
C ARG A 5 -19.10 -0.79 29.40
N PHE A 6 -18.75 -0.07 28.34
CA PHE A 6 -17.41 -0.10 27.76
C PHE A 6 -16.39 0.66 28.63
N SER A 7 -16.80 1.78 29.24
CA SER A 7 -15.94 2.64 30.07
C SER A 7 -15.42 1.97 31.35
N ASP A 8 -16.24 1.16 32.02
CA ASP A 8 -15.82 0.42 33.23
C ASP A 8 -14.86 -0.73 32.92
N LYS A 9 -15.07 -1.40 31.78
CA LYS A 9 -14.11 -2.38 31.26
C LYS A 9 -12.81 -1.71 30.84
N GLU A 10 -12.86 -0.54 30.19
CA GLU A 10 -11.67 0.19 29.76
C GLU A 10 -10.75 0.53 30.94
N LYS A 11 -11.28 1.11 32.01
CA LYS A 11 -10.50 1.42 33.23
C LYS A 11 -9.93 0.16 33.88
N LYS A 12 -10.65 -0.96 33.84
CA LYS A 12 -10.18 -2.24 34.41
C LYS A 12 -9.10 -2.87 33.54
N LEU A 13 -9.27 -2.88 32.22
CA LEU A 13 -8.23 -3.33 31.28
C LEU A 13 -7.00 -2.42 31.35
N MET A 14 -7.15 -1.12 31.56
CA MET A 14 -6.01 -0.21 31.76
C MET A 14 -5.12 -0.57 32.95
N LYS A 15 -5.70 -1.13 34.02
CA LYS A 15 -4.95 -1.58 35.21
C LYS A 15 -4.35 -2.98 35.09
N VAL A 16 -4.93 -3.84 34.24
CA VAL A 16 -4.59 -5.27 34.18
C VAL A 16 -3.73 -5.60 32.95
N MET A 17 -3.83 -4.83 31.87
CA MET A 17 -3.13 -5.12 30.63
C MET A 17 -1.65 -4.79 30.67
N LYS A 18 -0.87 -5.64 29.99
CA LYS A 18 0.52 -5.35 29.62
C LYS A 18 0.52 -4.55 28.32
N PHE A 19 0.85 -3.28 28.44
CA PHE A 19 1.14 -2.42 27.29
C PHE A 19 2.51 -2.78 26.71
N GLY A 20 2.68 -2.69 25.40
CA GLY A 20 4.01 -2.70 24.78
C GLY A 20 4.80 -1.46 25.19
N ASP A 21 6.11 -1.58 25.37
CA ASP A 21 7.00 -0.48 25.78
C ASP A 21 6.99 0.70 24.80
N CYS A 22 6.73 0.44 23.51
CA CYS A 22 6.61 1.45 22.47
C CYS A 22 5.44 2.44 22.69
N LEU A 23 4.40 2.06 23.46
CA LEU A 23 3.25 2.92 23.76
C LEU A 23 3.53 4.07 24.75
N THR A 24 4.78 4.22 25.20
CA THR A 24 5.19 5.38 26.02
C THR A 24 5.52 6.62 25.20
N LYS A 25 5.86 6.46 23.92
CA LYS A 25 6.20 7.57 23.04
C LYS A 25 4.94 8.14 22.40
N ARG A 26 4.79 9.46 22.44
CA ARG A 26 3.68 10.15 21.75
C ARG A 26 4.00 10.31 20.28
N VAL A 27 2.98 10.11 19.44
CA VAL A 27 3.05 10.38 18.01
C VAL A 27 2.20 11.60 17.68
N ASP A 28 2.76 12.51 16.90
CA ASP A 28 2.08 13.67 16.32
C ASP A 28 1.57 13.31 14.92
N MET A 29 0.26 13.16 14.80
CA MET A 29 -0.39 12.80 13.52
C MET A 29 -0.27 13.92 12.48
N SER A 30 0.08 15.16 12.86
CA SER A 30 0.36 16.23 11.89
C SER A 30 1.66 16.01 11.10
N LYS A 31 2.58 15.21 11.63
CA LYS A 31 3.85 14.87 10.96
C LYS A 31 3.78 13.61 10.13
N VAL A 32 2.69 12.86 10.22
CA VAL A 32 2.54 11.54 9.62
C VAL A 32 1.53 11.59 8.49
N LYS A 33 1.85 10.97 7.34
CA LYS A 33 0.90 10.83 6.23
C LYS A 33 0.00 9.61 6.43
N LEU A 34 -1.16 9.82 7.07
CA LEU A 34 -2.18 8.79 7.31
C LEU A 34 -2.62 8.06 6.04
N ASP A 35 -2.67 8.77 4.90
CA ASP A 35 -3.03 8.20 3.59
C ASP A 35 -2.15 7.00 3.20
N THR A 36 -0.87 7.02 3.59
CA THR A 36 0.05 5.91 3.34
C THR A 36 -0.12 4.76 4.32
N ILE A 37 -0.68 5.02 5.51
CA ILE A 37 -0.86 4.06 6.59
C ILE A 37 -2.18 3.29 6.44
N LYS A 38 -3.21 3.89 5.84
CA LYS A 38 -4.51 3.22 5.57
C LYS A 38 -4.36 1.86 4.86
N PRO A 39 -3.63 1.73 3.72
CA PRO A 39 -3.45 0.43 3.07
C PRO A 39 -2.60 -0.56 3.90
N TRP A 40 -1.70 -0.05 4.73
CA TRP A 40 -0.89 -0.89 5.62
C TRP A 40 -1.73 -1.46 6.77
N ILE A 41 -2.60 -0.65 7.37
CA ILE A 41 -3.56 -1.09 8.38
C ILE A 41 -4.45 -2.20 7.82
N ALA A 42 -5.01 -2.01 6.63
CA ALA A 42 -5.83 -3.01 5.95
C ALA A 42 -5.08 -4.34 5.79
N LYS A 43 -3.88 -4.30 5.20
CA LYS A 43 -3.05 -5.50 5.03
C LYS A 43 -2.74 -6.18 6.36
N LYS A 44 -2.41 -5.40 7.39
CA LYS A 44 -2.03 -5.94 8.70
C LYS A 44 -3.23 -6.53 9.45
N ILE A 45 -4.41 -5.94 9.35
CA ILE A 45 -5.66 -6.50 9.89
C ILE A 45 -5.98 -7.83 9.22
N THR A 46 -5.85 -7.91 7.89
CA THR A 46 -6.05 -9.15 7.14
C THR A 46 -5.05 -10.24 7.55
N GLU A 47 -3.79 -9.88 7.81
CA GLU A 47 -2.76 -10.82 8.30
C GLU A 47 -3.09 -11.35 9.71
N VAL A 48 -3.63 -10.49 10.58
CA VAL A 48 -3.93 -10.82 11.97
C VAL A 48 -5.22 -11.62 12.14
N LEU A 49 -6.25 -11.31 11.35
CA LEU A 49 -7.57 -11.97 11.41
C LEU A 49 -7.72 -13.11 10.40
N GLY A 50 -6.91 -13.13 9.34
CA GLY A 50 -7.10 -14.03 8.18
C GLY A 50 -8.30 -13.64 7.30
N MET A 51 -8.94 -12.51 7.57
CA MET A 51 -10.06 -11.95 6.81
C MET A 51 -9.93 -10.44 6.73
N GLU A 52 -10.39 -9.89 5.61
CA GLU A 52 -10.50 -8.44 5.41
C GLU A 52 -11.71 -7.93 6.19
N ASP A 53 -11.50 -6.92 7.03
CA ASP A 53 -12.54 -6.26 7.80
C ASP A 53 -12.38 -4.74 7.70
N ASP A 54 -13.05 -4.15 6.71
CA ASP A 54 -13.02 -2.71 6.45
C ASP A 54 -13.56 -1.87 7.62
N VAL A 55 -14.45 -2.44 8.46
CA VAL A 55 -15.00 -1.72 9.62
C VAL A 55 -13.91 -1.47 10.65
N ILE A 56 -13.06 -2.47 10.91
CA ILE A 56 -11.93 -2.30 11.84
C ILE A 56 -10.88 -1.37 11.24
N VAL A 57 -10.62 -1.45 9.93
CA VAL A 57 -9.70 -0.54 9.23
C VAL A 57 -10.15 0.91 9.37
N GLU A 58 -11.42 1.20 9.09
CA GLU A 58 -12.00 2.53 9.24
C GLU A 58 -12.00 2.98 10.70
N PHE A 59 -12.26 2.08 11.65
CA PHE A 59 -12.22 2.39 13.08
C PHE A 59 -10.82 2.81 13.54
N VAL A 60 -9.78 2.07 13.14
CA VAL A 60 -8.37 2.43 13.42
C VAL A 60 -8.03 3.77 12.77
N PHE A 61 -8.45 3.97 11.51
CA PHE A 61 -8.17 5.18 10.76
C PHE A 61 -8.83 6.41 11.41
N ASN A 62 -10.10 6.31 11.77
CA ASN A 62 -10.83 7.37 12.48
C ASN A 62 -10.18 7.70 13.82
N GLN A 63 -9.73 6.70 14.59
CA GLN A 63 -9.03 6.98 15.86
C GLN A 63 -7.70 7.72 15.69
N LEU A 64 -7.02 7.56 14.54
CA LEU A 64 -5.80 8.29 14.22
C LEU A 64 -6.07 9.68 13.64
N GLU A 65 -7.23 9.88 13.02
CA GLU A 65 -7.64 11.16 12.42
C GLU A 65 -8.33 12.09 13.43
N ASP A 66 -9.12 11.54 14.36
CA ASP A 66 -9.94 12.28 15.33
C ASP A 66 -9.09 13.05 16.35
N GLU A 67 -7.96 12.47 16.78
CA GLU A 67 -7.05 13.08 17.75
C GLU A 67 -5.67 13.35 17.14
N LYS A 68 -5.19 14.59 17.26
CA LYS A 68 -3.81 14.97 16.84
C LYS A 68 -2.73 14.17 17.59
N PHE A 69 -3.01 13.82 18.83
CA PHE A 69 -2.15 13.01 19.71
C PHE A 69 -2.95 11.83 20.24
N PRO A 70 -3.14 10.77 19.43
CA PRO A 70 -3.94 9.63 19.84
C PRO A 70 -3.26 8.91 21.00
N ASP A 71 -4.06 8.41 21.94
CA ASP A 71 -3.55 7.66 23.08
C ASP A 71 -3.42 6.17 22.73
N PRO A 72 -2.19 5.63 22.65
CA PRO A 72 -1.98 4.27 22.15
C PRO A 72 -2.58 3.23 23.11
N LYS A 73 -2.65 3.53 24.40
CA LYS A 73 -3.26 2.65 25.41
C LYS A 73 -4.76 2.52 25.21
N LYS A 74 -5.44 3.64 24.95
CA LYS A 74 -6.88 3.68 24.66
C LYS A 74 -7.18 2.96 23.36
N MET A 75 -6.36 3.21 22.34
CA MET A 75 -6.46 2.56 21.05
C MET A 75 -6.27 1.03 21.15
N GLN A 76 -5.28 0.57 21.93
CA GLN A 76 -5.09 -0.86 22.20
C GLN A 76 -6.31 -1.48 22.89
N ILE A 77 -6.92 -0.80 23.84
CA ILE A 77 -8.11 -1.30 24.54
C ILE A 77 -9.30 -1.41 23.59
N ASN A 78 -9.56 -0.36 22.81
CA ASN A 78 -10.60 -0.37 21.80
C ASN A 78 -10.38 -1.51 20.81
N LEU A 79 -9.15 -1.67 20.33
CA LEU A 79 -8.79 -2.76 19.43
C LEU A 79 -8.88 -4.13 20.09
N THR A 80 -8.65 -4.29 21.39
CA THR A 80 -8.91 -5.57 22.05
C THR A 80 -10.37 -6.00 22.09
N GLY A 81 -11.31 -5.06 21.86
CA GLY A 81 -12.71 -5.40 21.67
C GLY A 81 -12.99 -6.08 20.33
N PHE A 82 -12.18 -5.78 19.31
CA PHE A 82 -12.33 -6.30 17.94
C PHE A 82 -11.34 -7.44 17.63
N LEU A 83 -10.10 -7.27 18.05
CA LEU A 83 -8.98 -8.18 17.88
C LEU A 83 -8.72 -8.86 19.22
N ASN A 84 -8.54 -10.18 19.23
CA ASN A 84 -8.20 -10.91 20.46
C ASN A 84 -7.04 -10.23 21.23
N GLY A 85 -7.05 -10.32 22.56
CA GLY A 85 -6.06 -9.68 23.44
C GLY A 85 -4.59 -9.74 23.00
N LYS A 86 -4.18 -10.89 22.46
CA LYS A 86 -2.83 -11.10 21.92
C LYS A 86 -2.62 -10.39 20.58
N ASN A 87 -3.57 -10.52 19.67
CA ASN A 87 -3.54 -9.96 18.32
C ASN A 87 -3.56 -8.43 18.35
N ALA A 88 -4.41 -7.83 19.17
CA ALA A 88 -4.46 -6.38 19.35
C ALA A 88 -3.13 -5.83 19.87
N ARG A 89 -2.44 -6.57 20.75
CA ARG A 89 -1.12 -6.15 21.27
C ARG A 89 -0.06 -6.17 20.17
N VAL A 90 -0.01 -7.23 19.36
CA VAL A 90 0.92 -7.34 18.23
C VAL A 90 0.64 -6.22 17.22
N PHE A 91 -0.63 -6.08 16.81
CA PHE A 91 -1.06 -5.05 15.87
C PHE A 91 -0.74 -3.63 16.35
N MET A 92 -1.07 -3.28 17.60
CA MET A 92 -0.74 -1.95 18.13
C MET A 92 0.76 -1.71 18.26
N THR A 93 1.54 -2.74 18.57
CA THR A 93 3.01 -2.60 18.65
C THR A 93 3.57 -2.24 17.28
N ASP A 94 3.20 -2.99 16.25
CA ASP A 94 3.66 -2.75 14.87
C ASP A 94 3.16 -1.40 14.34
N LEU A 95 1.87 -1.08 14.56
CA LEU A 95 1.29 0.20 14.12
C LEU A 95 1.97 1.38 14.81
N TRP A 96 2.29 1.27 16.10
CA TRP A 96 2.91 2.37 16.82
C TRP A 96 4.39 2.56 16.45
N GLU A 97 5.12 1.47 16.21
CA GLU A 97 6.49 1.52 15.71
C GLU A 97 6.56 2.14 14.30
N LEU A 98 5.59 1.82 13.45
CA LEU A 98 5.38 2.43 12.15
C LEU A 98 5.17 3.95 12.27
N LEU A 99 4.24 4.36 13.13
CA LEU A 99 3.90 5.75 13.38
C LEU A 99 5.09 6.55 13.94
N LEU A 100 5.88 5.95 14.84
CA LEU A 100 7.11 6.55 15.36
C LEU A 100 8.17 6.72 14.27
N SER A 101 8.34 5.71 13.42
CA SER A 101 9.25 5.78 12.27
C SER A 101 8.81 6.85 11.27
N ALA A 102 7.50 7.01 11.07
CA ALA A 102 6.95 8.05 10.22
C ALA A 102 7.21 9.46 10.77
N GLN A 103 7.09 9.63 12.09
CA GLN A 103 7.36 10.89 12.76
C GLN A 103 8.83 11.28 12.73
N ASP A 104 9.73 10.30 12.85
CA ASP A 104 11.18 10.52 12.79
C ASP A 104 11.65 10.87 11.36
N SER A 105 10.95 10.32 10.36
CA SER A 105 11.20 10.60 8.96
C SER A 105 10.81 12.04 8.57
N PRO A 106 11.70 12.81 7.91
CA PRO A 106 11.43 14.19 7.52
C PRO A 106 10.33 14.33 6.45
N THR A 107 9.94 13.23 5.81
CA THR A 107 8.88 13.18 4.79
C THR A 107 7.51 12.78 5.36
N GLY A 108 7.45 12.40 6.64
CA GLY A 108 6.24 11.89 7.28
C GLY A 108 5.82 10.50 6.79
N ILE A 109 6.72 9.78 6.13
CA ILE A 109 6.50 8.43 5.58
C ILE A 109 7.35 7.44 6.39
N PRO A 110 6.73 6.41 6.98
CA PRO A 110 7.45 5.35 7.69
C PRO A 110 8.46 4.63 6.80
N GLU A 111 9.61 4.26 7.36
CA GLU A 111 10.67 3.55 6.64
C GLU A 111 10.21 2.20 6.08
N ILE A 112 9.41 1.44 6.84
CA ILE A 112 8.85 0.17 6.34
C ILE A 112 7.90 0.37 5.15
N LEU A 113 7.19 1.53 5.06
CA LEU A 113 6.41 1.86 3.87
C LEU A 113 7.28 2.31 2.72
N MET A 114 8.40 2.99 2.98
CA MET A 114 9.38 3.26 1.94
C MET A 114 9.97 1.97 1.39
N GLU A 115 10.27 0.99 2.25
CA GLU A 115 10.80 -0.31 1.83
C GLU A 115 9.76 -1.12 1.05
N MET A 116 8.52 -1.20 1.54
CA MET A 116 7.41 -1.85 0.80
C MET A 116 7.12 -1.14 -0.52
N LYS A 117 7.05 0.20 -0.56
CA LYS A 117 6.87 0.94 -1.82
C LYS A 117 8.04 0.76 -2.76
N LYS A 118 9.27 0.70 -2.26
CA LYS A 118 10.46 0.46 -3.09
C LYS A 118 10.39 -0.91 -3.75
N GLU A 119 9.89 -1.92 -3.05
CA GLU A 119 9.68 -3.26 -3.63
C GLU A 119 8.50 -3.30 -4.62
N GLU A 120 7.40 -2.62 -4.31
CA GLU A 120 6.22 -2.56 -5.19
C GLU A 120 6.49 -1.76 -6.48
N VAL A 121 7.21 -0.64 -6.38
CA VAL A 121 7.67 0.17 -7.52
C VAL A 121 8.61 -0.63 -8.40
N LYS A 122 9.50 -1.44 -7.82
CA LYS A 122 10.42 -2.29 -8.59
C LYS A 122 9.65 -3.30 -9.44
N LYS A 123 8.65 -3.97 -8.87
CA LYS A 123 7.78 -4.91 -9.61
C LYS A 123 7.01 -4.22 -10.74
N ARG A 124 6.42 -3.04 -10.47
CA ARG A 124 5.72 -2.25 -11.49
C ARG A 124 6.63 -1.77 -12.61
N MET A 125 7.87 -1.38 -12.29
CA MET A 125 8.86 -1.02 -13.31
C MET A 125 9.22 -2.21 -14.19
N GLU A 126 9.43 -3.40 -13.61
CA GLU A 126 9.73 -4.61 -14.40
C GLU A 126 8.58 -5.01 -15.34
N GLU A 127 7.32 -4.90 -14.90
CA GLU A 127 6.18 -5.15 -15.78
C GLU A 127 6.02 -4.09 -16.86
N GLN A 128 6.23 -2.81 -16.52
CA GLN A 128 6.18 -1.71 -17.47
C GLN A 128 7.30 -1.83 -18.51
N GLU A 129 8.52 -2.22 -18.12
CA GLU A 129 9.64 -2.46 -19.02
C GLU A 129 9.36 -3.65 -19.94
N ARG A 130 8.85 -4.78 -19.42
CA ARG A 130 8.44 -5.92 -20.27
C ARG A 130 7.34 -5.53 -21.25
N MET A 131 6.35 -4.76 -20.82
CA MET A 131 5.26 -4.31 -21.69
C MET A 131 5.77 -3.34 -22.76
N ASN A 132 6.70 -2.44 -22.42
CA ASN A 132 7.35 -1.53 -23.38
C ASN A 132 8.25 -2.28 -24.38
N GLU A 133 8.98 -3.31 -23.93
CA GLU A 133 9.80 -4.14 -24.81
C GLU A 133 8.96 -4.93 -25.81
N ILE A 134 7.83 -5.50 -25.36
CA ILE A 134 6.89 -6.21 -26.23
C ILE A 134 6.29 -5.24 -27.25
N SER A 135 5.85 -4.06 -26.80
CA SER A 135 5.29 -3.03 -27.68
C SER A 135 6.30 -2.56 -28.75
N LYS A 136 7.55 -2.28 -28.35
CA LYS A 136 8.64 -1.92 -29.28
C LYS A 136 8.96 -3.05 -30.27
N LYS A 137 8.96 -4.32 -29.84
CA LYS A 137 9.17 -5.47 -30.74
C LYS A 137 8.03 -5.63 -31.74
N LEU A 138 6.80 -5.40 -31.32
CA LEU A 138 5.62 -5.44 -32.20
C LEU A 138 5.69 -4.33 -33.25
N GLU A 139 5.98 -3.10 -32.82
CA GLU A 139 6.09 -1.94 -33.70
C GLU A 139 7.24 -2.10 -34.72
N LYS A 140 8.38 -2.65 -34.29
CA LYS A 140 9.50 -2.97 -35.18
C LYS A 140 9.11 -4.03 -36.22
N ARG A 141 8.45 -5.12 -35.82
CA ARG A 141 7.97 -6.15 -36.75
C ARG A 141 6.98 -5.58 -37.76
N GLU A 142 6.04 -4.74 -37.32
CA GLU A 142 5.05 -4.14 -38.21
C GLU A 142 5.71 -3.20 -39.24
N ARG A 143 6.71 -2.43 -38.81
CA ARG A 143 7.47 -1.53 -39.68
C ARG A 143 8.29 -2.30 -40.72
N GLU A 144 8.99 -3.36 -40.29
CA GLU A 144 9.74 -4.26 -41.18
C GLU A 144 8.81 -4.98 -42.18
N GLU A 145 7.61 -5.38 -41.76
CA GLU A 145 6.63 -6.01 -42.64
C GLU A 145 6.07 -5.02 -43.68
N LYS A 146 5.72 -3.80 -43.26
CA LYS A 146 5.28 -2.72 -44.18
C LYS A 146 6.36 -2.40 -45.21
N GLU A 147 7.62 -2.37 -44.80
CA GLU A 147 8.75 -2.09 -45.68
C GLU A 147 8.98 -3.23 -46.69
N ARG A 148 8.94 -4.49 -46.24
CA ARG A 148 8.99 -5.67 -47.13
C ARG A 148 7.82 -5.71 -48.12
N ARG A 149 6.61 -5.35 -47.70
CA ARG A 149 5.44 -5.26 -48.60
C ARG A 149 5.62 -4.16 -49.66
N ARG A 150 6.18 -3.00 -49.28
CA ARG A 150 6.49 -1.90 -50.22
C ARG A 150 7.56 -2.30 -51.23
N ASP A 151 8.60 -2.99 -50.79
CA ASP A 151 9.70 -3.45 -51.65
C ASP A 151 9.22 -4.47 -52.69
N ARG A 152 8.43 -5.48 -52.28
CA ARG A 152 7.81 -6.46 -53.20
C ARG A 152 6.92 -5.79 -54.25
N SER A 153 6.15 -4.77 -53.86
CA SER A 153 5.30 -4.01 -54.80
C SER A 153 6.13 -3.19 -55.80
N ARG A 154 7.26 -2.61 -55.37
CA ARG A 154 8.19 -1.89 -56.26
C ARG A 154 8.83 -2.84 -57.29
N ASP A 155 9.28 -4.02 -56.87
CA ASP A 155 9.87 -5.01 -57.78
C ASP A 155 8.85 -5.52 -58.82
N ARG A 156 7.61 -5.79 -58.39
CA ARG A 156 6.50 -6.17 -59.29
C ARG A 156 6.24 -5.11 -60.37
N LYS A 157 6.15 -3.82 -59.98
CA LYS A 157 5.98 -2.71 -60.93
C LYS A 157 7.16 -2.61 -61.91
N ARG A 158 8.39 -2.78 -61.43
CA ARG A 158 9.60 -2.70 -62.26
C ARG A 158 9.67 -3.82 -63.29
N ARG A 159 9.22 -5.04 -62.93
CA ARG A 159 9.11 -6.18 -63.87
C ARG A 159 8.00 -6.00 -64.90
N GLN A 160 6.88 -5.37 -64.53
CA GLN A 160 5.80 -5.04 -65.46
C GLN A 160 6.25 -4.03 -66.53
N ILE A 161 6.98 -2.99 -66.13
CA ILE A 161 7.49 -1.95 -67.06
C ILE A 161 8.51 -2.54 -68.05
N LYS A 162 9.35 -3.49 -67.63
CA LYS A 162 10.32 -4.16 -68.51
C LYS A 162 9.70 -5.13 -69.53
N ARG A 163 8.43 -5.53 -69.34
CA ARG A 163 7.73 -6.51 -70.19
C ARG A 163 6.82 -5.89 -71.24
N SER A 164 6.80 -4.56 -71.36
CA SER A 164 6.07 -3.86 -72.43
C SER A 164 7.05 -3.36 -73.50
N PRO A 165 7.32 -4.13 -74.58
CA PRO A 165 7.86 -3.56 -75.80
C PRO A 165 6.78 -2.80 -76.56
N ARG A 166 7.23 -1.78 -77.29
CA ARG A 166 6.44 -0.93 -78.17
C ARG A 166 6.13 -1.63 -79.50
#